data_AF-A0A958ZJM5-F1
#
_entry.id   AF-A0A958ZJM5-F1
#
_cell.length_a   1.000
_cell.length_b   1.000
_cell.length_c   1.000
_cell.angle_alpha   90.00
_cell.angle_beta   90.00
_cell.angle_gamma   90.00
#
_symmetry.space_group_name_H-M   'P 1'
#
loop_
_entity.id
_entity.type
_entity.pdbx_description
1 polymer ?
#
loop_
_entity_poly.entity_id
_entity_poly.type
_entity_poly.pdbx_seq_one_letter_code
_entity_poly.pdbx_strand_id
1 'polypeptide(L)'
;MNNLLLWAATAAIFLSLFILFPRMGRKNWEALVPIYNLYVWIKSLQKPWWWILLCLFPGVNLLMVMILSTNTAHFFGKRDTTATGLSFFLPFVYLPYLVTQRQLTFIGPIDRSKYPKSGLIEWRDAVVFAVVAASLIRIYFFEAYTIPTGSMEKSLLIGDYLFVSKLAYGPKSPETPLAIPFVHHSLPGTNIPSFTEIIKFPYFRFPGLSSVERNDVVVFNFPAGDTVLIQEQARAYEQIVREAAFEFKRRDESEGKPLRTPGQYEAMGRDYILSNYEIAVRPVDKRENYVKRCVAVAGDTLQVKAGVLYINGTPAYVPPKFQYKYYVKTKDWLNQKTMKQKFDINFMDLQKVGGTPGYIIPLTLEAYEGLKTFQMVEAIEPHVNRGGYSDPTYRV
;
A
#
# COMPACT_ATOMS: atom_id res chain seq x y z
N MET A 1 7.20 22.27 -11.79
CA MET A 1 6.67 22.31 -13.18
C MET A 1 5.29 21.65 -13.31
N ASN A 2 5.00 20.55 -12.60
CA ASN A 2 3.74 19.79 -12.74
C ASN A 2 2.43 20.54 -12.40
N ASN A 3 2.44 21.47 -11.44
CA ASN A 3 1.20 22.14 -11.03
C ASN A 3 0.68 23.13 -12.09
N LEU A 4 1.57 23.80 -12.84
CA LEU A 4 1.17 24.79 -13.85
C LEU A 4 0.38 24.14 -15.00
N LEU A 5 0.83 22.96 -15.45
CA LEU A 5 0.16 22.20 -16.50
C LEU A 5 -1.25 21.75 -16.06
N LEU A 6 -1.37 21.29 -14.81
CA LEU A 6 -2.67 20.88 -14.25
C LEU A 6 -3.64 22.07 -14.16
N TRP A 7 -3.16 23.22 -13.68
CA TRP A 7 -3.96 24.44 -13.61
C TRP A 7 -4.38 24.91 -15.01
N ALA A 8 -3.47 24.89 -15.98
CA ALA A 8 -3.78 25.23 -17.37
C ALA A 8 -4.82 24.27 -17.99
N ALA A 9 -4.68 22.96 -17.76
CA ALA A 9 -5.64 21.96 -18.21
C ALA A 9 -7.03 22.17 -17.58
N THR A 10 -7.09 22.45 -16.28
CA THR A 10 -8.36 22.78 -15.62
C THR A 10 -8.96 24.08 -16.17
N ALA A 11 -8.19 25.14 -16.33
CA ALA A 11 -8.66 26.40 -16.90
C ALA A 11 -9.22 26.21 -18.32
N ALA A 12 -8.53 25.42 -19.15
CA ALA A 12 -8.99 25.08 -20.51
C ALA A 12 -10.36 24.39 -20.50
N ILE A 13 -10.58 23.46 -19.55
CA ILE A 13 -11.89 22.80 -19.39
C ILE A 13 -12.96 23.82 -18.97
N PHE A 14 -12.69 24.64 -17.94
CA PHE A 14 -13.65 25.65 -17.47
C PHE A 14 -14.03 26.65 -18.56
N LEU A 15 -13.05 27.15 -19.32
CA LEU A 15 -13.28 28.04 -20.47
C LEU A 15 -14.09 27.37 -21.58
N SER A 16 -13.83 26.09 -21.84
CA SER A 16 -14.61 25.32 -22.81
C SER A 16 -16.07 25.17 -22.36
N LEU A 17 -16.30 24.84 -21.09
CA LEU A 17 -17.64 24.73 -20.52
C LEU A 17 -18.39 26.08 -20.55
N PHE A 18 -17.70 27.19 -20.28
CA PHE A 18 -18.28 28.54 -20.35
C PHE A 18 -18.89 28.83 -21.72
N ILE A 19 -18.27 28.35 -22.80
CA ILE A 19 -18.77 28.57 -24.17
C ILE A 19 -19.79 27.49 -24.58
N LEU A 20 -19.67 26.27 -24.07
CA LEU A 20 -20.59 25.17 -24.39
C LEU A 20 -21.94 25.29 -23.66
N PHE A 21 -21.99 25.86 -22.46
CA PHE A 21 -23.19 25.95 -21.64
C PHE A 21 -24.37 26.66 -22.34
N PRO A 22 -24.20 27.81 -23.02
CA PRO A 22 -25.25 28.42 -23.85
C PRO A 22 -25.80 27.51 -24.93
N ARG A 23 -24.91 26.75 -25.59
CA ARG A 23 -25.30 25.81 -26.64
C ARG A 23 -26.13 24.66 -26.08
N MET A 24 -26.05 24.41 -24.78
CA MET A 24 -26.88 23.45 -24.02
C MET A 24 -28.11 24.10 -23.35
N GLY A 25 -28.38 25.38 -23.60
CA GLY A 25 -29.49 26.11 -22.97
C GLY A 25 -29.24 26.54 -21.51
N ARG A 26 -27.98 26.68 -21.10
CA ARG A 26 -27.55 27.09 -19.75
C ARG A 26 -26.84 28.44 -19.76
N LYS A 27 -26.71 29.09 -18.60
CA LYS A 27 -26.09 30.43 -18.51
C LYS A 27 -24.56 30.29 -18.42
N ASN A 28 -23.83 31.22 -19.03
CA ASN A 28 -22.35 31.25 -19.07
C ASN A 28 -21.69 31.15 -17.69
N TRP A 29 -22.14 31.98 -16.75
CA TRP A 29 -21.52 32.10 -15.43
C TRP A 29 -21.61 30.79 -14.62
N GLU A 30 -22.58 29.91 -14.94
CA GLU A 30 -22.74 28.63 -14.25
C GLU A 30 -21.54 27.71 -14.45
N ALA A 31 -20.75 27.91 -15.50
CA ALA A 31 -19.52 27.17 -15.75
C ALA A 31 -18.35 27.59 -14.85
N LEU A 32 -18.37 28.83 -14.34
CA LEU A 32 -17.27 29.41 -13.56
C LEU A 32 -17.38 29.10 -12.06
N VAL A 33 -18.57 28.79 -11.56
CA VAL A 33 -18.79 28.46 -10.15
C VAL A 33 -18.37 27.01 -9.90
N PRO A 34 -17.32 26.75 -9.11
CA PRO A 34 -16.86 25.40 -8.84
C PRO A 34 -17.97 24.56 -8.19
N ILE A 35 -17.99 23.24 -8.45
CA ILE A 35 -19.01 22.28 -7.99
C ILE A 35 -20.37 22.48 -8.66
N TYR A 36 -20.91 23.71 -8.67
CA TYR A 36 -22.15 24.00 -9.38
C TYR A 36 -22.03 23.76 -10.89
N ASN A 37 -20.87 24.10 -11.48
CA ASN A 37 -20.57 23.78 -12.87
C ASN A 37 -20.65 22.28 -13.16
N LEU A 38 -20.16 21.43 -12.26
CA LEU A 38 -20.24 19.97 -12.39
C LEU A 38 -21.69 19.49 -12.36
N TYR A 39 -22.51 20.04 -11.44
CA TYR A 39 -23.94 19.74 -11.39
C TYR A 39 -24.66 20.11 -12.68
N VAL A 40 -24.43 21.33 -13.19
CA VAL A 40 -25.03 21.81 -14.44
C VAL A 40 -24.56 20.97 -15.62
N TRP A 41 -23.27 20.61 -15.68
CA TRP A 41 -22.71 19.79 -16.74
C TRP A 41 -23.35 18.38 -16.76
N ILE A 42 -23.37 17.70 -15.62
CA ILE A 42 -23.96 16.36 -15.44
C ILE A 42 -25.46 16.38 -15.79
N LYS A 43 -26.20 17.38 -15.31
CA LYS A 43 -27.64 17.52 -15.58
C LYS A 43 -27.92 17.78 -17.06
N SER A 44 -27.09 18.59 -17.72
CA SER A 44 -27.22 18.88 -19.16
C SER A 44 -26.95 17.64 -20.02
N LEU A 45 -26.11 16.72 -19.54
CA LEU A 45 -25.84 15.43 -20.15
C LEU A 45 -26.83 14.31 -19.74
N GLN A 46 -27.91 14.66 -19.02
CA GLN A 46 -28.92 13.71 -18.52
C GLN A 46 -28.32 12.55 -17.71
N LYS A 47 -27.25 12.83 -16.96
CA LYS A 47 -26.61 11.87 -16.05
C LYS A 47 -27.16 12.02 -14.64
N PRO A 48 -27.11 10.97 -13.81
CA PRO A 48 -27.66 11.05 -12.46
C PRO A 48 -26.79 11.97 -11.59
N TRP A 49 -27.43 12.71 -10.69
CA TRP A 49 -26.79 13.75 -9.88
C TRP A 49 -25.65 13.22 -8.99
N TRP A 50 -25.71 11.96 -8.54
CA TRP A 50 -24.70 11.35 -7.67
C TRP A 50 -23.32 11.21 -8.33
N TRP A 51 -23.21 11.38 -9.66
CA TRP A 51 -21.91 11.44 -10.36
C TRP A 51 -21.03 12.59 -9.87
N ILE A 52 -21.60 13.63 -9.26
CA ILE A 52 -20.84 14.71 -8.63
C ILE A 52 -19.94 14.17 -7.52
N LEU A 53 -20.44 13.21 -6.73
CA LEU A 53 -19.66 12.60 -5.65
C LEU A 53 -18.40 11.93 -6.19
N LEU A 54 -18.51 11.23 -7.33
CA LEU A 54 -17.36 10.62 -8.01
C LEU A 54 -16.34 11.66 -8.49
N CYS A 55 -16.79 12.84 -8.93
CA CYS A 55 -15.91 13.93 -9.34
C CYS A 55 -15.13 14.56 -8.18
N LEU A 56 -15.50 14.32 -6.92
CA LEU A 56 -14.80 14.85 -5.75
C LEU A 56 -13.64 13.97 -5.29
N PHE A 57 -13.63 12.68 -5.66
CA PHE A 57 -12.55 11.78 -5.29
C PHE A 57 -11.36 11.93 -6.26
N PRO A 58 -10.13 12.17 -5.77
CA PRO A 58 -8.92 12.25 -6.60
C PRO A 58 -8.72 11.01 -7.47
N GLY A 59 -8.17 11.13 -8.67
CA GLY A 59 -8.04 10.02 -9.61
C GLY A 59 -9.38 9.62 -10.27
N VAL A 60 -10.45 9.44 -9.49
CA VAL A 60 -11.82 9.22 -10.00
C VAL A 60 -12.27 10.44 -10.79
N ASN A 61 -11.98 11.64 -10.28
CA ASN A 61 -12.29 12.90 -10.91
C ASN A 61 -11.73 13.02 -12.33
N LEU A 62 -10.50 12.55 -12.57
CA LEU A 62 -9.88 12.52 -13.89
C LEU A 62 -10.66 11.61 -14.84
N LEU A 63 -10.95 10.38 -14.40
CA LEU A 63 -11.76 9.45 -15.18
C LEU A 63 -13.17 10.01 -15.46
N MET A 64 -13.79 10.67 -14.49
CA MET A 64 -15.09 11.30 -14.65
C MET A 64 -15.04 12.42 -15.69
N VAL A 65 -13.99 13.25 -15.69
CA VAL A 65 -13.79 14.27 -16.72
C VAL A 65 -13.63 13.64 -18.11
N MET A 66 -12.89 12.53 -18.24
CA MET A 66 -12.75 11.79 -19.50
C MET A 66 -14.12 11.28 -19.99
N ILE A 67 -14.90 10.66 -19.10
CA ILE A 67 -16.24 10.15 -19.41
C ILE A 67 -17.20 11.30 -19.78
N LEU A 68 -17.20 12.39 -19.03
CA LEU A 68 -18.06 13.55 -19.27
C LEU A 68 -17.68 14.28 -20.57
N SER A 69 -16.39 14.36 -20.89
CA SER A 69 -15.88 14.87 -22.16
C SER A 69 -16.42 14.07 -23.35
N THR A 70 -16.32 12.74 -23.31
CA THR A 70 -16.87 11.87 -24.36
C THR A 70 -18.39 11.99 -24.48
N ASN A 71 -19.12 12.02 -23.36
CA ASN A 71 -20.57 12.26 -23.39
C ASN A 71 -20.90 13.63 -24.01
N THR A 72 -20.12 14.67 -23.69
CA THR A 72 -20.28 16.00 -24.27
C THR A 72 -20.09 15.97 -25.79
N ALA A 73 -19.00 15.36 -26.27
CA ALA A 73 -18.74 15.18 -27.70
C ALA A 73 -19.92 14.48 -28.42
N HIS A 74 -20.46 13.41 -27.81
CA HIS A 74 -21.59 12.66 -28.36
C HIS A 74 -22.90 13.46 -28.41
N PHE A 75 -23.16 14.32 -27.42
CA PHE A 75 -24.33 15.20 -27.37
C PHE A 75 -24.25 16.35 -28.40
N PHE A 76 -23.02 16.73 -28.81
CA PHE A 76 -22.76 17.66 -29.90
C PHE A 76 -22.57 16.98 -31.27
N GLY A 77 -22.93 15.69 -31.39
CA GLY A 77 -22.93 14.95 -32.66
C GLY A 77 -21.58 14.39 -33.11
N LYS A 78 -20.50 14.59 -32.34
CA LYS A 78 -19.18 14.01 -32.61
C LYS A 78 -19.09 12.60 -32.06
N ARG A 79 -19.60 11.65 -32.86
CA ARG A 79 -19.79 10.25 -32.48
C ARG A 79 -18.84 9.29 -33.20
N ASP A 80 -17.92 9.82 -34.01
CA ASP A 80 -16.89 9.04 -34.68
C ASP A 80 -15.92 8.41 -33.66
N THR A 81 -15.28 7.30 -34.06
CA THR A 81 -14.34 6.55 -33.21
C THR A 81 -13.15 7.41 -32.81
N THR A 82 -12.66 8.23 -33.73
CA THR A 82 -11.57 9.19 -33.52
C THR A 82 -11.92 10.27 -32.50
N ALA A 83 -13.07 10.93 -32.63
CA ALA A 83 -13.57 11.89 -31.65
C ALA A 83 -13.82 11.25 -30.28
N THR A 84 -14.37 10.04 -30.26
CA THR A 84 -14.63 9.31 -29.02
C THR A 84 -13.32 9.00 -28.29
N GLY A 85 -12.30 8.52 -29.00
CA GLY A 85 -10.98 8.27 -28.42
C GLY A 85 -10.28 9.54 -27.95
N LEU A 86 -10.23 10.58 -28.78
CA LEU A 86 -9.59 11.85 -28.45
C LEU A 86 -10.27 12.56 -27.28
N SER A 87 -11.61 12.59 -27.26
CA SER A 87 -12.37 13.17 -26.14
C SER A 87 -12.15 12.43 -24.82
N PHE A 88 -11.94 11.11 -24.88
CA PHE A 88 -11.69 10.28 -23.71
C PHE A 88 -10.27 10.46 -23.18
N PHE A 89 -9.24 10.26 -24.02
CA PHE A 89 -7.85 10.28 -23.57
C PHE A 89 -7.27 11.69 -23.38
N LEU A 90 -7.77 12.68 -24.13
CA LEU A 90 -7.26 14.05 -24.13
C LEU A 90 -8.40 15.07 -23.93
N PRO A 91 -9.16 15.00 -22.82
CA PRO A 91 -10.31 15.88 -22.60
C PRO A 91 -9.92 17.36 -22.55
N PHE A 92 -8.73 17.67 -22.02
CA PHE A 92 -8.19 19.04 -21.93
C PHE A 92 -7.75 19.63 -23.28
N VAL A 93 -7.55 18.80 -24.31
CA VAL A 93 -7.27 19.28 -25.69
C VAL A 93 -8.55 19.27 -26.51
N TYR A 94 -9.35 18.20 -26.38
CA TYR A 94 -10.51 17.98 -27.23
C TYR A 94 -11.67 18.92 -26.91
N LEU A 95 -11.94 19.22 -25.63
CA LEU A 95 -13.02 20.16 -25.29
C LEU A 95 -12.77 21.57 -25.86
N PRO A 96 -11.57 22.18 -25.73
CA PRO A 96 -11.26 23.43 -26.40
C PRO A 96 -11.39 23.33 -27.93
N TYR A 97 -10.89 22.25 -28.54
CA TYR A 97 -11.04 22.00 -29.97
C TYR A 97 -12.51 21.87 -30.40
N LEU A 98 -13.38 21.30 -29.56
CA LEU A 98 -14.80 21.17 -29.86
C LEU A 98 -15.46 22.55 -29.92
N VAL A 99 -15.09 23.46 -29.02
CA VAL A 99 -15.68 24.81 -28.97
C VAL A 99 -15.39 25.63 -30.21
N THR A 100 -14.20 25.48 -30.81
CA THR A 100 -13.77 26.25 -31.99
C THR A 100 -14.51 25.88 -33.27
N GLN A 101 -15.27 24.78 -33.28
CA GLN A 101 -16.02 24.38 -34.47
C GLN A 101 -17.26 25.27 -34.68
N ARG A 102 -17.41 25.74 -35.93
CA ARG A 102 -18.41 26.76 -36.31
C ARG A 102 -19.86 26.28 -36.32
N GLN A 103 -20.12 24.98 -36.52
CA GLN A 103 -21.47 24.40 -36.61
C GLN A 103 -21.72 23.39 -35.49
N LEU A 104 -21.61 23.82 -34.24
CA LEU A 104 -21.84 22.96 -33.08
C LEU A 104 -23.30 23.05 -32.60
N THR A 105 -24.12 22.07 -32.95
CA THR A 105 -25.51 21.98 -32.47
C THR A 105 -25.64 20.93 -31.37
N PHE A 106 -26.46 21.22 -30.37
CA PHE A 106 -26.77 20.28 -29.30
C PHE A 106 -27.87 19.33 -29.76
N ILE A 107 -27.47 18.11 -30.14
CA ILE A 107 -28.34 17.08 -30.74
C ILE A 107 -29.00 16.21 -29.66
N GLY A 108 -28.44 16.17 -28.46
CA GLY A 108 -28.96 15.39 -27.34
C GLY A 108 -28.47 13.93 -27.32
N PRO A 109 -29.07 13.07 -26.46
CA PRO A 109 -28.62 11.69 -26.27
C PRO A 109 -28.80 10.84 -27.52
N ILE A 110 -27.94 9.83 -27.67
CA ILE A 110 -28.11 8.80 -28.71
C ILE A 110 -29.27 7.89 -28.30
N ASP A 111 -30.24 7.74 -29.19
CA ASP A 111 -31.26 6.70 -29.06
C ASP A 111 -30.62 5.33 -29.32
N ARG A 112 -30.25 4.64 -28.24
CA ARG A 112 -29.60 3.33 -28.28
C ARG A 112 -30.53 2.21 -28.75
N SER A 113 -31.84 2.44 -28.83
CA SER A 113 -32.80 1.46 -29.37
C SER A 113 -32.61 1.25 -30.88
N LYS A 114 -32.15 2.29 -31.59
CA LYS A 114 -31.96 2.27 -33.06
C LYS A 114 -30.58 1.76 -33.50
N TYR A 115 -29.61 1.76 -32.60
CA TYR A 115 -28.23 1.34 -32.86
C TYR A 115 -27.76 0.42 -31.72
N PRO A 116 -28.25 -0.84 -31.69
CA PRO A 116 -27.82 -1.79 -30.67
C PRO A 116 -26.31 -2.02 -30.81
N LYS A 117 -25.61 -2.00 -29.68
CA LYS A 117 -24.19 -2.35 -29.67
C LYS A 117 -24.08 -3.85 -29.90
N SER A 118 -23.02 -4.27 -30.59
CA SER A 118 -22.67 -5.69 -30.63
C SER A 118 -22.46 -6.20 -29.19
N GLY A 119 -22.97 -7.39 -28.87
CA GLY A 119 -22.86 -7.98 -27.53
C GLY A 119 -21.42 -8.08 -27.01
N LEU A 120 -20.44 -8.21 -27.91
CA LEU A 120 -19.01 -8.23 -27.57
C LEU A 120 -18.52 -6.85 -27.07
N ILE A 121 -19.04 -5.76 -27.62
CA ILE A 121 -18.76 -4.39 -27.19
C ILE A 121 -19.42 -4.13 -25.83
N GLU A 122 -20.65 -4.62 -25.62
CA GLU A 122 -21.36 -4.47 -24.35
C GLU A 122 -20.63 -5.20 -23.22
N TRP A 123 -20.18 -6.44 -23.47
CA TRP A 123 -19.39 -7.19 -22.51
C TRP A 123 -18.06 -6.51 -22.19
N ARG A 124 -17.33 -6.02 -23.20
CA ARG A 124 -16.10 -5.23 -23.01
C ARG A 124 -16.36 -4.00 -22.15
N ASP A 125 -17.39 -3.21 -22.47
CA ASP A 125 -17.73 -1.99 -21.74
C ASP A 125 -18.09 -2.31 -20.27
N ALA A 126 -18.80 -3.42 -20.04
CA ALA A 126 -19.14 -3.90 -18.69
C ALA A 126 -17.89 -4.32 -17.89
N VAL A 127 -16.95 -5.04 -18.51
CA VAL A 127 -15.69 -5.45 -17.87
C VAL A 127 -14.84 -4.23 -17.52
N VAL A 128 -14.69 -3.27 -18.44
CA VAL A 128 -13.95 -2.02 -18.18
C VAL A 128 -14.58 -1.26 -17.02
N PHE A 129 -15.92 -1.15 -17.00
CA PHE A 129 -16.64 -0.51 -15.91
C PHE A 129 -16.42 -1.24 -14.57
N ALA A 130 -16.50 -2.57 -14.55
CA ALA A 130 -16.28 -3.38 -13.35
C ALA A 130 -14.85 -3.22 -12.80
N VAL A 131 -13.84 -3.25 -13.68
CA VAL A 131 -12.43 -3.05 -13.30
C VAL A 131 -12.20 -1.67 -12.69
N VAL A 132 -12.76 -0.62 -13.31
CA VAL A 132 -12.73 0.74 -12.77
C VAL A 132 -13.40 0.78 -11.40
N ALA A 133 -14.66 0.35 -11.30
CA ALA A 133 -15.43 0.41 -10.06
C ALA A 133 -14.73 -0.36 -8.93
N ALA A 134 -14.25 -1.57 -9.20
CA ALA A 134 -13.49 -2.38 -8.26
C ALA A 134 -12.18 -1.71 -7.83
N SER A 135 -11.47 -1.04 -8.75
CA SER A 135 -10.27 -0.27 -8.43
C SER A 135 -10.57 0.90 -7.49
N LEU A 136 -11.68 1.62 -7.73
CA LEU A 136 -12.10 2.73 -6.87
C LEU A 136 -12.51 2.27 -5.48
N ILE A 137 -13.29 1.19 -5.40
CA ILE A 137 -13.66 0.56 -4.12
C ILE A 137 -12.39 0.17 -3.37
N ARG A 138 -11.42 -0.45 -4.05
CA ARG A 138 -10.14 -0.86 -3.45
C ARG A 138 -9.30 0.32 -2.98
N ILE A 139 -9.29 1.44 -3.70
CA ILE A 139 -8.52 2.63 -3.32
C ILE A 139 -9.14 3.32 -2.10
N TYR A 140 -10.47 3.49 -2.06
CA TYR A 140 -11.14 4.36 -1.09
C TYR A 140 -11.87 3.68 0.05
N PHE A 141 -12.40 2.47 -0.14
CA PHE A 141 -13.34 1.85 0.81
C PHE A 141 -12.67 0.77 1.65
N PHE A 142 -12.30 -0.34 1.01
CA PHE A 142 -11.68 -1.47 1.68
C PHE A 142 -10.76 -2.24 0.74
N GLU A 143 -9.77 -2.92 1.30
CA GLU A 143 -8.88 -3.79 0.54
C GLU A 143 -8.73 -5.13 1.27
N ALA A 144 -8.74 -6.21 0.49
CA ALA A 144 -8.48 -7.54 0.99
C ALA A 144 -6.97 -7.81 0.95
N TYR A 145 -6.39 -8.23 2.08
CA TYR A 145 -4.98 -8.61 2.19
C TYR A 145 -4.87 -10.07 2.60
N THR A 146 -3.97 -10.80 1.97
CA THR A 146 -3.56 -12.14 2.41
C THR A 146 -2.37 -12.02 3.33
N ILE A 147 -2.32 -12.81 4.41
CA ILE A 147 -1.18 -12.83 5.33
C ILE A 147 -0.12 -13.82 4.83
N PRO A 148 1.06 -13.36 4.36
CA PRO A 148 2.09 -14.26 3.84
C PRO A 148 3.05 -14.76 4.92
N THR A 149 3.10 -14.11 6.08
CA THR A 149 4.10 -14.38 7.13
C THR A 149 3.48 -14.62 8.50
N GLY A 150 4.14 -15.46 9.30
CA GLY A 150 3.72 -15.83 10.66
C GLY A 150 4.00 -14.78 11.73
N SER A 151 4.32 -13.52 11.39
CA SER A 151 4.68 -12.54 12.43
C SER A 151 3.53 -12.20 13.38
N MET A 152 2.29 -12.44 12.98
CA MET A 152 1.09 -12.31 13.81
C MET A 152 0.47 -13.69 14.10
N GLU A 153 1.23 -14.76 13.87
CA GLU A 153 0.82 -16.14 14.11
C GLU A 153 0.33 -16.26 15.55
N LYS A 154 -0.71 -17.09 15.74
CA LYS A 154 -1.58 -17.18 16.94
C LYS A 154 -2.71 -16.17 17.06
N SER A 155 -2.57 -14.95 16.51
CA SER A 155 -3.70 -14.03 16.35
C SER A 155 -4.28 -14.13 14.95
N LEU A 156 -3.43 -14.23 13.94
CA LEU A 156 -3.77 -14.30 12.52
C LEU A 156 -2.87 -15.33 11.85
N LEU A 157 -3.46 -16.28 11.13
CA LEU A 157 -2.74 -17.39 10.52
C LEU A 157 -2.24 -17.03 9.12
N ILE A 158 -1.17 -17.71 8.71
CA ILE A 158 -0.68 -17.62 7.32
C ILE A 158 -1.78 -18.16 6.40
N GLY A 159 -2.11 -17.37 5.37
CA GLY A 159 -3.21 -17.68 4.44
C GLY A 159 -4.57 -17.06 4.82
N ASP A 160 -4.70 -16.45 5.99
CA ASP A 160 -5.91 -15.70 6.33
C ASP A 160 -6.08 -14.49 5.39
N TYR A 161 -7.35 -14.20 5.07
CA TYR A 161 -7.76 -13.02 4.30
C TYR A 161 -8.35 -11.97 5.25
N LEU A 162 -7.75 -10.78 5.26
CA LEU A 162 -8.19 -9.64 6.05
C LEU A 162 -8.93 -8.64 5.17
N PHE A 163 -10.12 -8.22 5.58
CA PHE A 163 -10.78 -7.04 5.02
C PHE A 163 -10.39 -5.82 5.84
N VAL A 164 -9.62 -4.91 5.22
CA VAL A 164 -9.13 -3.70 5.88
C VAL A 164 -9.98 -2.51 5.47
N SER A 165 -10.60 -1.86 6.46
CA SER A 165 -11.34 -0.61 6.24
C SER A 165 -10.37 0.56 6.05
N LYS A 166 -10.40 1.18 4.85
CA LYS A 166 -9.64 2.41 4.56
C LYS A 166 -10.40 3.66 4.99
N LEU A 167 -11.73 3.59 5.08
CA LEU A 167 -12.57 4.71 5.55
C LEU A 167 -12.37 5.00 7.04
N ALA A 168 -12.13 3.96 7.86
CA ALA A 168 -11.90 4.11 9.29
C ALA A 168 -10.79 5.14 9.55
N TYR A 169 -9.61 4.96 8.93
CA TYR A 169 -8.43 5.79 9.21
C TYR A 169 -8.11 6.83 8.14
N GLY A 170 -9.00 6.99 7.16
CA GLY A 170 -8.88 7.95 6.08
C GLY A 170 -8.19 7.36 4.84
N PRO A 171 -8.90 7.28 3.69
CA PRO A 171 -8.30 6.77 2.47
C PRO A 171 -7.20 7.69 1.97
N LYS A 172 -6.18 7.10 1.34
CA LYS A 172 -5.06 7.83 0.74
C LYS A 172 -5.39 8.14 -0.72
N SER A 173 -5.08 9.34 -1.17
CA SER A 173 -5.06 9.62 -2.60
C SER A 173 -3.93 8.81 -3.25
N PRO A 174 -4.14 8.21 -4.43
CA PRO A 174 -3.06 7.56 -5.17
C PRO A 174 -1.98 8.61 -5.52
N GLU A 175 -0.73 8.33 -5.17
CA GLU A 175 0.42 9.18 -5.54
C GLU A 175 0.82 8.91 -6.99
N THR A 176 0.67 7.65 -7.42
CA THR A 176 0.95 7.17 -8.77
C THR A 176 -0.34 6.82 -9.50
N PRO A 177 -1.03 7.80 -10.12
CA PRO A 177 -2.31 7.57 -10.81
C PRO A 177 -2.17 6.65 -12.02
N LEU A 178 -0.98 6.61 -12.64
CA LEU A 178 -0.67 5.75 -13.78
C LEU A 178 -0.04 4.44 -13.29
N ALA A 179 -0.90 3.54 -12.82
CA ALA A 179 -0.52 2.21 -12.37
C ALA A 179 -1.48 1.14 -12.92
N ILE A 180 -0.97 -0.07 -13.07
CA ILE A 180 -1.77 -1.22 -13.52
C ILE A 180 -2.72 -1.63 -12.39
N PRO A 181 -4.03 -1.73 -12.64
CA PRO A 181 -5.00 -2.15 -11.64
C PRO A 181 -4.64 -3.51 -11.03
N PHE A 182 -4.91 -3.64 -9.74
CA PHE A 182 -4.72 -4.86 -8.95
C PHE A 182 -3.28 -5.34 -8.74
N VAL A 183 -2.28 -4.58 -9.17
CA VAL A 183 -0.86 -4.90 -8.97
C VAL A 183 -0.22 -3.92 -7.98
N HIS A 184 0.50 -4.44 -6.99
CA HIS A 184 1.01 -3.65 -5.86
C HIS A 184 2.24 -2.82 -6.20
N HIS A 185 3.35 -3.42 -6.66
CA HIS A 185 4.61 -2.71 -6.92
C HIS A 185 5.29 -3.14 -8.23
N SER A 186 5.24 -4.42 -8.59
CA SER A 186 5.88 -4.99 -9.77
C SER A 186 4.94 -5.92 -10.51
N LEU A 187 5.12 -6.02 -11.83
CA LEU A 187 4.35 -6.95 -12.67
C LEU A 187 4.57 -8.41 -12.22
N PRO A 188 3.51 -9.23 -12.16
CA PRO A 188 3.62 -10.62 -11.73
C PRO A 188 4.71 -11.39 -12.50
N GLY A 189 5.64 -12.03 -11.80
CA GLY A 189 6.72 -12.81 -12.39
C GLY A 189 7.91 -12.00 -12.94
N THR A 190 7.94 -10.67 -12.74
CA THR A 190 9.05 -9.82 -13.18
C THR A 190 9.42 -8.78 -12.12
N ASN A 191 10.60 -8.16 -12.27
CA ASN A 191 11.03 -7.03 -11.45
C ASN A 191 10.58 -5.67 -12.02
N ILE A 192 9.81 -5.66 -13.12
CA ILE A 192 9.38 -4.43 -13.79
C ILE A 192 8.33 -3.73 -12.91
N PRO A 193 8.49 -2.42 -12.61
CA PRO A 193 7.49 -1.66 -11.85
C PRO A 193 6.11 -1.70 -12.49
N SER A 194 5.05 -1.82 -11.69
CA SER A 194 3.66 -1.82 -12.16
C SER A 194 3.07 -0.42 -12.34
N PHE A 195 3.91 0.61 -12.21
CA PHE A 195 3.53 2.02 -12.20
C PHE A 195 4.56 2.88 -12.91
N THR A 196 4.15 4.08 -13.29
CA THR A 196 5.03 5.09 -13.87
C THR A 196 5.11 6.32 -12.97
N GLU A 197 6.28 6.96 -12.90
CA GLU A 197 6.49 8.18 -12.11
C GLU A 197 6.36 9.47 -12.94
N ILE A 198 5.94 9.37 -14.21
CA ILE A 198 5.75 10.52 -15.11
C ILE A 198 4.82 11.56 -14.49
N ILE A 199 3.75 11.08 -13.83
CA ILE A 199 2.80 11.90 -13.09
C ILE A 199 2.82 11.41 -11.64
N LYS A 200 3.24 12.28 -10.72
CA LYS A 200 3.26 12.02 -9.29
C LYS A 200 2.47 13.10 -8.56
N PHE A 201 1.53 12.68 -7.71
CA PHE A 201 0.79 13.56 -6.83
C PHE A 201 1.44 13.63 -5.44
N PRO A 202 1.32 14.76 -4.73
CA PRO A 202 1.77 14.84 -3.35
C PRO A 202 0.96 13.90 -2.47
N TYR A 203 1.58 13.42 -1.40
CA TYR A 203 0.89 12.61 -0.40
C TYR A 203 -0.31 13.39 0.17
N PHE A 204 -1.49 12.78 0.09
CA PHE A 204 -2.71 13.31 0.66
C PHE A 204 -3.54 12.18 1.25
N ARG A 205 -4.07 12.40 2.46
CA ARG A 205 -4.97 11.46 3.14
C ARG A 205 -6.23 12.21 3.55
N PHE A 206 -7.38 11.64 3.21
CA PHE A 206 -8.68 12.13 3.67
C PHE A 206 -8.83 11.95 5.18
N PRO A 207 -9.64 12.78 5.86
CA PRO A 207 -9.98 12.53 7.25
C PRO A 207 -10.62 11.14 7.39
N GLY A 208 -10.20 10.41 8.42
CA GLY A 208 -10.82 9.15 8.80
C GLY A 208 -12.09 9.36 9.61
N LEU A 209 -12.94 8.32 9.66
CA LEU A 209 -14.12 8.28 10.51
C LEU A 209 -13.77 7.95 11.98
N SER A 210 -12.60 7.33 12.22
CA SER A 210 -12.12 6.93 13.54
C SER A 210 -10.59 7.10 13.67
N SER A 211 -10.10 7.10 14.91
CA SER A 211 -8.68 7.06 15.23
C SER A 211 -8.22 5.63 15.52
N VAL A 212 -6.92 5.36 15.39
CA VAL A 212 -6.31 4.09 15.83
C VAL A 212 -6.34 4.04 17.34
N GLU A 213 -6.82 2.93 17.89
CA GLU A 213 -6.83 2.67 19.32
C GLU A 213 -5.74 1.66 19.70
N ARG A 214 -5.40 1.64 21.00
CA ARG A 214 -4.46 0.64 21.51
C ARG A 214 -5.03 -0.75 21.28
N ASN A 215 -4.16 -1.63 20.83
CA ASN A 215 -4.37 -3.03 20.47
C ASN A 215 -5.14 -3.28 19.16
N ASP A 216 -5.47 -2.25 18.40
CA ASP A 216 -6.00 -2.42 17.04
C ASP A 216 -5.01 -3.20 16.16
N VAL A 217 -5.53 -4.09 15.32
CA VAL A 217 -4.75 -4.68 14.23
C VAL A 217 -4.80 -3.71 13.06
N VAL A 218 -3.65 -3.13 12.73
CA VAL A 218 -3.52 -2.09 11.72
C VAL A 218 -2.69 -2.59 10.54
N VAL A 219 -3.07 -2.14 9.35
CA VAL A 219 -2.31 -2.32 8.12
C VAL A 219 -1.72 -0.98 7.70
N PHE A 220 -0.41 -0.95 7.52
CA PHE A 220 0.32 0.28 7.18
C PHE A 220 1.43 -0.01 6.19
N ASN A 221 1.83 1.03 5.45
CA ASN A 221 2.99 0.93 4.57
C ASN A 221 4.27 0.94 5.42
N PHE A 222 5.19 0.02 5.14
CA PHE A 222 6.45 -0.07 5.86
C PHE A 222 7.23 1.26 5.74
N PRO A 223 7.52 1.96 6.86
CA PRO A 223 8.09 3.30 6.81
C PRO A 223 9.46 3.34 6.15
N ALA A 224 10.31 2.35 6.42
CA ALA A 224 11.66 2.21 5.88
C ALA A 224 11.73 1.36 4.59
N GLY A 225 10.58 1.20 3.90
CA GLY A 225 10.46 0.47 2.63
C GLY A 225 10.44 1.38 1.41
N ASP A 226 10.96 2.61 1.53
CA ASP A 226 11.12 3.55 0.43
C ASP A 226 12.29 3.14 -0.47
N THR A 227 13.43 2.78 0.14
CA THR A 227 14.61 2.26 -0.55
C THR A 227 14.70 0.77 -0.29
N VAL A 228 14.57 -0.04 -1.34
CA VAL A 228 14.61 -1.50 -1.24
C VAL A 228 15.67 -2.08 -2.17
N LEU A 229 16.30 -3.16 -1.73
CA LEU A 229 17.12 -4.00 -2.59
C LEU A 229 16.19 -4.97 -3.31
N ILE A 230 16.26 -5.05 -4.64
CA ILE A 230 15.34 -5.88 -5.43
C ILE A 230 15.42 -7.36 -5.01
N GLN A 231 16.60 -7.81 -4.62
CA GLN A 231 16.88 -9.17 -4.16
C GLN A 231 16.41 -9.43 -2.71
N GLU A 232 16.25 -8.38 -1.90
CA GLU A 232 16.09 -8.46 -0.44
C GLU A 232 15.03 -7.46 0.07
N GLN A 233 13.81 -7.58 -0.45
CA GLN A 233 12.73 -6.61 -0.24
C GLN A 233 12.11 -6.68 1.17
N ALA A 234 12.34 -7.77 1.91
CA ALA A 234 11.79 -7.97 3.26
C ALA A 234 12.51 -7.14 4.34
N ARG A 235 13.69 -6.60 4.02
CA ARG A 235 14.54 -5.85 4.95
C ARG A 235 14.67 -4.40 4.53
N ALA A 236 14.76 -3.51 5.52
CA ALA A 236 15.04 -2.10 5.26
C ALA A 236 16.48 -1.92 4.75
N TYR A 237 16.69 -1.07 3.75
CA TYR A 237 18.02 -0.75 3.23
C TYR A 237 19.02 -0.38 4.34
N GLU A 238 18.64 0.54 5.23
CA GLU A 238 19.49 0.99 6.33
C GLU A 238 19.82 -0.13 7.33
N GLN A 239 18.96 -1.14 7.47
CA GLN A 239 19.26 -2.31 8.29
C GLN A 239 20.37 -3.14 7.64
N ILE A 240 20.28 -3.39 6.33
CA ILE A 240 21.28 -4.18 5.60
C ILE A 240 22.64 -3.47 5.62
N VAL A 241 22.65 -2.14 5.49
CA VAL A 241 23.87 -1.31 5.64
C VAL A 241 24.49 -1.53 7.02
N ARG A 242 23.70 -1.47 8.10
CA ARG A 242 24.21 -1.67 9.47
C ARG A 242 24.72 -3.08 9.70
N GLU A 243 24.03 -4.10 9.18
CA GLU A 243 24.47 -5.50 9.26
C GLU A 243 25.80 -5.69 8.52
N ALA A 244 25.94 -5.18 7.29
CA ALA A 244 27.19 -5.25 6.53
C ALA A 244 28.34 -4.50 7.22
N ALA A 245 28.07 -3.30 7.72
CA ALA A 245 29.02 -2.51 8.50
C ALA A 245 29.52 -3.27 9.74
N PHE A 246 28.60 -3.94 10.44
CA PHE A 246 28.92 -4.75 11.61
C PHE A 246 29.78 -5.98 11.26
N GLU A 247 29.49 -6.66 10.16
CA GLU A 247 30.29 -7.79 9.68
C GLU A 247 31.72 -7.36 9.27
N PHE A 248 31.88 -6.19 8.65
CA PHE A 248 33.21 -5.64 8.39
C PHE A 248 33.97 -5.33 9.67
N LYS A 249 33.29 -4.76 10.67
CA LYS A 249 33.88 -4.52 11.98
C LYS A 249 34.32 -5.81 12.65
N ARG A 250 33.47 -6.84 12.67
CA ARG A 250 33.81 -8.16 13.24
C ARG A 250 35.01 -8.79 12.54
N ARG A 251 35.11 -8.64 11.22
CA ARG A 251 36.25 -9.11 10.44
C ARG A 251 37.54 -8.42 10.86
N ASP A 252 37.54 -7.08 10.93
CA ASP A 252 38.71 -6.33 11.39
C ASP A 252 39.11 -6.71 12.82
N GLU A 253 38.14 -6.87 13.72
CA GLU A 253 38.36 -7.35 15.09
C GLU A 253 39.03 -8.73 15.10
N SER A 254 38.54 -9.67 14.29
CA SER A 254 39.08 -11.03 14.19
C SER A 254 40.48 -11.07 13.57
N GLU A 255 40.78 -10.14 12.68
CA GLU A 255 42.08 -10.02 11.99
C GLU A 255 43.08 -9.15 12.78
N GLY A 256 42.69 -8.62 13.96
CA GLY A 256 43.55 -7.78 14.79
C GLY A 256 43.86 -6.40 14.19
N LYS A 257 43.04 -5.93 13.24
CA LYS A 257 43.22 -4.63 12.59
C LYS A 257 42.73 -3.48 13.51
N PRO A 258 43.29 -2.27 13.37
CA PRO A 258 42.76 -1.10 14.08
C PRO A 258 41.32 -0.83 13.66
N LEU A 259 40.43 -0.69 14.65
CA LEU A 259 39.01 -0.46 14.40
C LEU A 259 38.77 0.92 13.80
N ARG A 260 37.94 0.94 12.76
CA ARG A 260 37.48 2.16 12.09
C ARG A 260 36.35 2.82 12.88
N THR A 261 36.02 4.06 12.52
CA THR A 261 34.86 4.74 13.10
C THR A 261 33.55 4.11 12.60
N PRO A 262 32.43 4.20 13.35
CA PRO A 262 31.14 3.69 12.89
C PRO A 262 30.72 4.20 11.51
N GLY A 263 30.94 5.49 11.23
CA GLY A 263 30.63 6.08 9.94
C GLY A 263 31.48 5.54 8.78
N GLN A 264 32.72 5.12 9.04
CA GLN A 264 33.57 4.47 8.04
C GLN A 264 33.07 3.06 7.71
N TYR A 265 32.66 2.28 8.72
CA TYR A 265 32.05 0.98 8.49
C TYR A 265 30.72 1.08 7.75
N GLU A 266 29.88 2.07 8.08
CA GLU A 266 28.65 2.33 7.34
C GLU A 266 28.92 2.69 5.87
N ALA A 267 29.92 3.53 5.59
CA ALA A 267 30.32 3.88 4.22
C ALA A 267 30.74 2.62 3.44
N MET A 268 31.59 1.77 4.03
CA MET A 268 31.97 0.48 3.43
C MET A 268 30.76 -0.42 3.19
N GLY A 269 29.81 -0.46 4.13
CA GLY A 269 28.55 -1.18 3.98
C GLY A 269 27.72 -0.68 2.80
N ARG A 270 27.59 0.64 2.64
CA ARG A 270 26.89 1.26 1.49
C ARG A 270 27.59 0.95 0.17
N ASP A 271 28.91 1.11 0.10
CA ASP A 271 29.69 0.82 -1.11
C ASP A 271 29.58 -0.65 -1.52
N TYR A 272 29.62 -1.56 -0.55
CA TYR A 272 29.37 -2.98 -0.78
C TYR A 272 27.98 -3.22 -1.35
N ILE A 273 26.94 -2.59 -0.79
CA ILE A 273 25.57 -2.79 -1.27
C ILE A 273 25.39 -2.23 -2.69
N LEU A 274 25.87 -1.01 -2.93
CA LEU A 274 25.79 -0.36 -4.25
C LEU A 274 26.52 -1.14 -5.35
N SER A 275 27.58 -1.88 -4.98
CA SER A 275 28.36 -2.68 -5.94
C SER A 275 27.76 -4.05 -6.22
N ASN A 276 26.92 -4.60 -5.33
CA ASN A 276 26.45 -5.99 -5.38
C ASN A 276 24.93 -6.14 -5.57
N TYR A 277 24.16 -5.07 -5.36
CA TYR A 277 22.69 -5.13 -5.35
C TYR A 277 22.09 -4.02 -6.22
N GLU A 278 20.88 -4.29 -6.71
CA GLU A 278 20.09 -3.31 -7.46
C GLU A 278 19.12 -2.62 -6.49
N ILE A 279 19.14 -1.29 -6.50
CA ILE A 279 18.32 -0.46 -5.61
C ILE A 279 17.10 0.07 -6.38
N ALA A 280 15.93 -0.08 -5.78
CA ALA A 280 14.71 0.56 -6.24
C ALA A 280 14.16 1.50 -5.17
N VAL A 281 13.68 2.67 -5.61
CA VAL A 281 12.96 3.62 -4.75
C VAL A 281 11.47 3.55 -5.04
N ARG A 282 10.64 3.47 -4.00
CA ARG A 282 9.18 3.31 -4.12
C ARG A 282 8.41 4.49 -3.50
N PRO A 283 7.41 5.04 -4.20
CA PRO A 283 6.47 6.00 -3.62
C PRO A 283 5.63 5.33 -2.52
N VAL A 284 5.01 6.13 -1.64
CA VAL A 284 4.40 5.62 -0.39
C VAL A 284 3.29 4.61 -0.67
N ASP A 285 2.52 4.84 -1.72
CA ASP A 285 1.41 3.98 -2.17
C ASP A 285 1.86 2.67 -2.82
N LYS A 286 3.17 2.51 -3.10
CA LYS A 286 3.79 1.30 -3.67
C LYS A 286 4.74 0.58 -2.73
N ARG A 287 4.85 1.03 -1.47
CA ARG A 287 5.62 0.34 -0.43
C ARG A 287 4.88 -0.90 0.08
N GLU A 288 5.65 -1.84 0.61
CA GLU A 288 5.13 -3.05 1.23
C GLU A 288 4.14 -2.74 2.36
N ASN A 289 3.11 -3.58 2.49
CA ASN A 289 2.10 -3.45 3.54
C ASN A 289 2.42 -4.41 4.68
N TYR A 290 2.38 -3.91 5.91
CA TYR A 290 2.63 -4.68 7.12
C TYR A 290 1.37 -4.69 7.97
N VAL A 291 1.07 -5.86 8.54
CA VAL A 291 -0.01 -6.06 9.50
C VAL A 291 0.61 -6.20 10.88
N LYS A 292 0.28 -5.30 11.81
CA LYS A 292 0.77 -5.35 13.19
C LYS A 292 -0.31 -4.90 14.17
N ARG A 293 -0.08 -5.17 15.46
CA ARG A 293 -0.89 -4.64 16.55
C ARG A 293 -0.35 -3.27 16.99
N CYS A 294 -1.20 -2.26 17.04
CA CYS A 294 -0.85 -0.93 17.56
C CYS A 294 -0.83 -0.94 19.08
N VAL A 295 0.33 -1.12 19.71
CA VAL A 295 0.40 -1.23 21.19
C VAL A 295 0.35 0.12 21.92
N ALA A 296 0.70 1.20 21.23
CA ALA A 296 0.82 2.55 21.79
C ALA A 296 0.36 3.57 20.75
N VAL A 297 -0.28 4.64 21.22
CA VAL A 297 -0.76 5.76 20.38
C VAL A 297 -0.02 7.06 20.72
N ALA A 298 -0.24 8.11 19.93
CA ALA A 298 0.41 9.40 20.15
C ALA A 298 0.18 9.92 21.58
N GLY A 299 1.26 10.36 22.24
CA GLY A 299 1.25 10.77 23.65
C GLY A 299 1.62 9.67 24.65
N ASP A 300 1.69 8.41 24.23
CA ASP A 300 2.11 7.32 25.10
C ASP A 300 3.62 7.25 25.29
N THR A 301 4.02 6.80 26.48
CA THR A 301 5.38 6.37 26.78
C THR A 301 5.48 4.86 26.70
N LEU A 302 6.49 4.36 26.00
CA LEU A 302 6.73 2.94 25.79
C LEU A 302 8.02 2.51 26.49
N GLN A 303 7.94 1.47 27.31
CA GLN A 303 9.11 0.90 27.98
C GLN A 303 9.06 -0.62 27.96
N VAL A 304 10.16 -1.28 27.62
CA VAL A 304 10.30 -2.74 27.76
C VAL A 304 11.25 -3.03 28.92
N LYS A 305 10.78 -3.75 29.95
CA LYS A 305 11.60 -4.20 31.08
C LYS A 305 11.54 -5.71 31.17
N ALA A 306 12.70 -6.38 31.08
CA ALA A 306 12.81 -7.83 31.18
C ALA A 306 11.79 -8.59 30.28
N GLY A 307 11.58 -8.10 29.05
CA GLY A 307 10.64 -8.70 28.10
C GLY A 307 9.16 -8.34 28.30
N VAL A 308 8.81 -7.54 29.30
CA VAL A 308 7.44 -7.04 29.51
C VAL A 308 7.32 -5.62 28.96
N LEU A 309 6.29 -5.40 28.13
CA LEU A 309 5.96 -4.09 27.59
C LEU A 309 5.13 -3.29 28.61
N TYR A 310 5.49 -2.03 28.82
CA TYR A 310 4.78 -1.07 29.67
C TYR A 310 4.37 0.13 28.83
N ILE A 311 3.10 0.54 28.96
CA ILE A 311 2.53 1.76 28.37
C ILE A 311 2.14 2.69 29.50
N ASN A 312 2.70 3.91 29.53
CA ASN A 312 2.45 4.90 30.58
C ASN A 312 2.69 4.34 32.01
N GLY A 313 3.75 3.55 32.15
CA GLY A 313 4.13 2.91 33.42
C GLY A 313 3.30 1.68 33.80
N THR A 314 2.19 1.40 33.11
CA THR A 314 1.34 0.22 33.35
C THR A 314 1.71 -0.92 32.41
N PRO A 315 1.71 -2.20 32.86
CA PRO A 315 1.91 -3.34 31.97
C PRO A 315 0.91 -3.31 30.80
N ALA A 316 1.42 -3.48 29.59
CA ALA A 316 0.61 -3.52 28.38
C ALA A 316 -0.27 -4.78 28.34
N TYR A 317 -1.35 -4.71 27.56
CA TYR A 317 -2.17 -5.88 27.27
C TYR A 317 -1.33 -6.98 26.61
N VAL A 318 -1.40 -8.19 27.15
CA VAL A 318 -0.76 -9.39 26.60
C VAL A 318 -1.86 -10.28 26.00
N PRO A 319 -1.86 -10.51 24.68
CA PRO A 319 -2.81 -11.42 24.05
C PRO A 319 -2.75 -12.83 24.66
N PRO A 320 -3.87 -13.59 24.74
CA PRO A 320 -3.89 -14.91 25.38
C PRO A 320 -2.87 -15.91 24.82
N LYS A 321 -2.59 -15.83 23.51
CA LYS A 321 -1.61 -16.68 22.81
C LYS A 321 -0.29 -15.95 22.52
N PHE A 322 0.06 -14.95 23.32
CA PHE A 322 1.36 -14.27 23.20
C PHE A 322 2.51 -15.27 23.37
N GLN A 323 3.59 -15.05 22.64
CA GLN A 323 4.75 -15.94 22.65
C GLN A 323 5.99 -15.21 23.16
N TYR A 324 6.76 -15.87 24.01
CA TYR A 324 8.11 -15.45 24.39
C TYR A 324 9.13 -16.34 23.70
N LYS A 325 10.30 -15.78 23.38
CA LYS A 325 11.43 -16.58 22.89
C LYS A 325 12.09 -17.28 24.07
N TYR A 326 12.30 -18.58 23.93
CA TYR A 326 13.03 -19.41 24.90
C TYR A 326 14.16 -20.14 24.21
N TYR A 327 15.26 -20.31 24.94
CA TYR A 327 16.26 -21.33 24.65
C TYR A 327 15.78 -22.65 25.25
N VAL A 328 15.56 -23.65 24.39
CA VAL A 328 15.13 -25.00 24.75
C VAL A 328 16.29 -25.93 24.47
N LYS A 329 16.93 -26.42 25.54
CA LYS A 329 17.98 -27.44 25.45
C LYS A 329 17.35 -28.82 25.39
N THR A 330 17.82 -29.66 24.48
CA THR A 330 17.22 -30.96 24.19
C THR A 330 18.27 -32.07 24.20
N LYS A 331 17.86 -33.30 24.48
CA LYS A 331 18.74 -34.48 24.41
C LYS A 331 19.16 -34.82 22.98
N ASP A 332 18.24 -34.59 22.03
CA ASP A 332 18.45 -34.80 20.59
C ASP A 332 17.51 -33.87 19.81
N TRP A 333 17.72 -33.75 18.50
CA TRP A 333 16.91 -32.93 17.61
C TRP A 333 15.44 -33.40 17.61
N LEU A 334 14.53 -32.47 17.88
CA LEU A 334 13.10 -32.74 18.00
C LEU A 334 12.45 -32.97 16.63
N ASN A 335 11.50 -33.90 16.59
CA ASN A 335 10.69 -34.17 15.41
C ASN A 335 9.67 -33.03 15.17
N GLN A 336 9.78 -32.36 14.03
CA GLN A 336 8.97 -31.18 13.67
C GLN A 336 7.46 -31.45 13.71
N LYS A 337 7.01 -32.61 13.21
CA LYS A 337 5.59 -32.96 13.17
C LYS A 337 5.02 -33.11 14.58
N THR A 338 5.77 -33.75 15.48
CA THR A 338 5.40 -33.89 16.89
C THR A 338 5.30 -32.52 17.57
N MET A 339 6.25 -31.62 17.29
CA MET A 339 6.25 -30.28 17.86
C MET A 339 5.05 -29.44 17.42
N LYS A 340 4.69 -29.52 16.12
CA LYS A 340 3.49 -28.85 15.61
C LYS A 340 2.21 -29.48 16.14
N GLN A 341 2.10 -30.80 16.17
CA GLN A 341 0.85 -31.48 16.56
C GLN A 341 0.57 -31.41 18.06
N LYS A 342 1.60 -31.51 18.92
CA LYS A 342 1.41 -31.54 20.38
C LYS A 342 1.47 -30.17 21.04
N PHE A 343 2.27 -29.25 20.49
CA PHE A 343 2.54 -27.96 21.14
C PHE A 343 2.22 -26.76 20.24
N ASP A 344 1.69 -27.00 19.03
CA ASP A 344 1.39 -25.97 18.03
C ASP A 344 2.58 -25.05 17.70
N ILE A 345 3.81 -25.57 17.78
CA ILE A 345 5.01 -24.78 17.50
C ILE A 345 5.27 -24.76 15.99
N ASN A 346 5.41 -23.57 15.39
CA ASN A 346 5.79 -23.45 14.00
C ASN A 346 7.27 -23.76 13.83
N PHE A 347 7.58 -24.70 12.92
CA PHE A 347 8.95 -25.10 12.67
C PHE A 347 9.75 -24.03 11.91
N MET A 348 9.07 -23.13 11.18
CA MET A 348 9.73 -22.05 10.42
C MET A 348 10.40 -21.03 11.34
N ASP A 349 9.93 -20.92 12.58
CA ASP A 349 10.48 -20.00 13.58
C ASP A 349 11.49 -20.68 14.52
N LEU A 350 11.84 -21.95 14.27
CA LEU A 350 12.84 -22.69 15.04
C LEU A 350 14.24 -22.33 14.58
N GLN A 351 15.00 -21.65 15.44
CA GLN A 351 16.43 -21.44 15.20
C GLN A 351 17.24 -22.48 15.99
N LYS A 352 17.94 -23.36 15.28
CA LYS A 352 18.86 -24.30 15.93
C LYS A 352 20.06 -23.56 16.53
N VAL A 353 20.47 -23.98 17.72
CA VAL A 353 21.69 -23.50 18.34
C VAL A 353 22.88 -24.36 17.91
N GLY A 354 24.01 -23.73 17.61
CA GLY A 354 25.22 -24.42 17.18
C GLY A 354 25.87 -25.22 18.31
N GLY A 355 26.46 -26.38 17.99
CA GLY A 355 27.29 -27.16 18.89
C GLY A 355 26.57 -28.10 19.88
N THR A 356 25.31 -27.86 20.23
CA THR A 356 24.51 -28.76 21.09
C THR A 356 23.06 -28.86 20.61
N PRO A 357 22.37 -30.01 20.77
CA PRO A 357 20.97 -30.12 20.41
C PRO A 357 20.12 -29.16 21.23
N GLY A 358 19.56 -28.16 20.57
CA GLY A 358 18.76 -27.13 21.22
C GLY A 358 18.27 -26.09 20.21
N TYR A 359 17.28 -25.33 20.65
CA TYR A 359 16.55 -24.42 19.78
C TYR A 359 16.24 -23.11 20.51
N ILE A 360 16.25 -22.01 19.77
CA ILE A 360 15.55 -20.77 20.14
C ILE A 360 14.17 -20.86 19.50
N ILE A 361 13.12 -20.89 20.33
CA ILE A 361 11.73 -21.12 19.90
C ILE A 361 10.81 -20.08 20.51
N PRO A 362 9.88 -19.48 19.74
CA PRO A 362 8.75 -18.74 20.32
C PRO A 362 7.70 -19.70 20.91
N LEU A 363 7.49 -19.65 22.22
CA LEU A 363 6.53 -20.50 22.95
C LEU A 363 5.41 -19.67 23.56
N THR A 364 4.18 -20.15 23.43
CA THR A 364 3.07 -19.69 24.28
C THR A 364 3.25 -20.24 25.69
N LEU A 365 2.55 -19.66 26.67
CA LEU A 365 2.59 -20.16 28.05
C LEU A 365 2.20 -21.64 28.13
N GLU A 366 1.14 -22.04 27.43
CA GLU A 366 0.69 -23.43 27.32
C GLU A 366 1.75 -24.35 26.71
N ALA A 367 2.38 -23.93 25.60
CA ALA A 367 3.44 -24.73 24.96
C ALA A 367 4.69 -24.83 25.85
N TYR A 368 5.02 -23.78 26.60
CA TYR A 368 6.11 -23.78 27.58
C TYR A 368 5.85 -24.78 28.71
N GLU A 369 4.65 -24.78 29.29
CA GLU A 369 4.26 -25.74 30.32
C GLU A 369 4.24 -27.18 29.78
N GLY A 370 3.71 -27.38 28.58
CA GLY A 370 3.74 -28.68 27.91
C GLY A 370 5.16 -29.18 27.67
N LEU A 371 6.06 -28.32 27.18
CA LEU A 371 7.44 -28.71 26.89
C LEU A 371 8.27 -29.04 28.13
N LYS A 372 7.99 -28.41 29.28
CA LYS A 372 8.66 -28.76 30.54
C LYS A 372 8.47 -30.23 30.92
N THR A 373 7.32 -30.79 30.58
CA THR A 373 7.00 -32.19 30.87
C THR A 373 7.51 -33.16 29.81
N PHE A 374 8.07 -32.65 28.70
CA PHE A 374 8.50 -33.47 27.58
C PHE A 374 9.88 -34.08 27.83
N GLN A 375 9.97 -35.42 27.82
CA GLN A 375 11.17 -36.17 28.23
C GLN A 375 12.46 -35.85 27.46
N MET A 376 12.34 -35.31 26.24
CA MET A 376 13.48 -34.92 25.39
C MET A 376 14.02 -33.52 25.71
N VAL A 377 13.32 -32.72 26.53
CA VAL A 377 13.76 -31.39 26.94
C VAL A 377 14.56 -31.51 28.24
N GLU A 378 15.76 -30.94 28.25
CA GLU A 378 16.64 -30.89 29.43
C GLU A 378 16.43 -29.61 30.23
N ALA A 379 16.33 -28.47 29.54
CA ALA A 379 16.18 -27.16 30.16
C ALA A 379 15.44 -26.20 29.23
N ILE A 380 14.70 -25.26 29.83
CA ILE A 380 14.04 -24.17 29.10
C ILE A 380 14.33 -22.87 29.83
N GLU A 381 15.01 -21.95 29.14
CA GLU A 381 15.44 -20.67 29.69
C GLU A 381 14.89 -19.51 28.85
N PRO A 382 14.39 -18.41 29.47
CA PRO A 382 13.95 -17.24 28.72
C PRO A 382 15.10 -16.66 27.89
N HIS A 383 14.89 -16.53 26.57
CA HIS A 383 15.83 -15.88 25.67
C HIS A 383 15.55 -14.38 25.66
N VAL A 384 15.97 -13.70 26.73
CA VAL A 384 15.84 -12.25 26.88
C VAL A 384 17.19 -11.63 26.56
N ASN A 385 17.25 -10.71 25.61
CA ASN A 385 18.45 -9.89 25.40
C ASN A 385 18.63 -8.99 26.63
N ARG A 386 19.60 -9.33 27.50
CA ARG A 386 19.81 -8.67 28.80
C ARG A 386 20.68 -7.41 28.74
N GLY A 387 21.15 -7.00 27.56
CA GLY A 387 21.86 -5.74 27.41
C GLY A 387 22.95 -5.77 26.35
N GLY A 388 22.94 -4.73 25.53
CA GLY A 388 23.87 -4.49 24.43
C GLY A 388 23.11 -4.29 23.14
N TYR A 389 22.76 -3.04 22.81
CA TYR A 389 22.40 -2.59 21.46
C TYR A 389 23.58 -2.73 20.47
N SER A 390 24.50 -3.68 20.69
CA SER A 390 25.81 -3.72 20.03
C SER A 390 25.81 -4.53 18.74
N ASP A 391 24.92 -5.52 18.61
CA ASP A 391 24.86 -6.38 17.44
C ASP A 391 23.52 -6.21 16.69
N PRO A 392 23.52 -5.50 15.55
CA PRO A 392 22.33 -5.24 14.74
C PRO A 392 21.83 -6.48 13.97
N THR A 393 22.58 -7.60 13.98
CA THR A 393 22.18 -8.85 13.31
C THR A 393 21.21 -9.69 14.15
N TYR A 394 21.12 -9.44 15.46
CA TYR A 394 20.13 -10.11 16.31
C TYR A 394 18.73 -9.56 16.05
N ARG A 395 17.90 -10.40 15.42
CA ARG A 395 16.49 -10.13 15.18
C ARG A 395 15.70 -10.33 16.48
N VAL A 396 15.22 -9.24 17.08
CA VAL A 396 14.32 -9.27 18.25
C VAL A 396 13.06 -10.06 17.95
#